data_AF-A0A1V9YV07-F1
#
_entry.id   AF-A0A1V9YV07-F1
#
_cell.length_a   1.000
_cell.length_b   1.000
_cell.length_c   1.000
_cell.angle_alpha   90.00
_cell.angle_beta   90.00
_cell.angle_gamma   90.00
#
_symmetry.space_group_name_H-M   'P 1'
#
loop_
_entity.id
_entity.type
_entity.pdbx_description
1 polymer ?
#
loop_
_entity_poly.entity_id
_entity_poly.type
_entity_poly.pdbx_seq_one_letter_code
_entity_poly.pdbx_strand_id
1 'polypeptide(L)'
;MYQNEKRTHDEQDQHSIARRQATKLLEKHYHTKGDHLTLLKLFQAWEALPPYEQESWCSERHLHYRAFRTAASVRSQLQDILDQVGRHITLVKSQEPTLDRVRQAVSAGYFMHGARKCLMHNVYRCLREGIAEDKAELVHIHPSSSMANMSPPEFCIYHELVHSSRGFMRYVLEVNENWLKQYKPAKHLKPSECYKLTNRNAPAAVLETEAKSSKPEDSSENTPQFVKLEPTKVTNDAVAAARARYLARKQKK
;
A
#
# COMPACT_ATOMS: atom_id res chain seq x y z
N MET A 1 13.37 38.69 8.38
CA MET A 1 12.49 37.57 8.00
C MET A 1 12.76 37.05 6.59
N TYR A 2 12.99 37.92 5.59
CA TYR A 2 13.30 37.53 4.20
C TYR A 2 14.52 36.59 3.97
N GLN A 3 15.57 36.64 4.79
CA GLN A 3 16.76 35.79 4.60
C GLN A 3 16.54 34.32 4.99
N ASN A 4 15.61 34.03 5.90
CA ASN A 4 15.27 32.65 6.28
C ASN A 4 14.36 32.01 5.24
N GLU A 5 13.41 32.74 4.67
CA GLU A 5 12.51 32.25 3.62
C GLU A 5 13.26 31.92 2.33
N LYS A 6 14.24 32.74 1.94
CA LYS A 6 15.11 32.47 0.78
C LYS A 6 15.95 31.22 0.97
N ARG A 7 16.58 31.06 2.14
CA ARG A 7 17.35 29.84 2.46
C ARG A 7 16.49 28.57 2.40
N THR A 8 15.27 28.62 2.95
CA THR A 8 14.36 27.47 2.89
C THR A 8 13.87 27.16 1.48
N HIS A 9 13.71 28.17 0.62
CA HIS A 9 13.31 27.99 -0.77
C HIS A 9 14.45 27.38 -1.60
N ASP A 10 15.68 27.90 -1.43
CA ASP A 10 16.88 27.39 -2.10
C ASP A 10 17.20 25.94 -1.68
N GLU A 11 16.98 25.58 -0.41
CA GLU A 11 17.12 24.20 0.09
C GLU A 11 16.05 23.26 -0.47
N GLN A 12 14.80 23.72 -0.59
CA GLN A 12 13.71 22.96 -1.21
C GLN A 12 13.97 22.72 -2.70
N ASP A 13 14.48 23.73 -3.39
CA ASP A 13 14.83 23.64 -4.80
C ASP A 13 16.00 22.68 -5.02
N GLN A 14 17.04 22.74 -4.18
CA GLN A 14 18.14 21.76 -4.22
C GLN A 14 17.65 20.33 -3.96
N HIS A 15 16.79 20.11 -2.97
CA HIS A 15 16.22 18.79 -2.70
C HIS A 15 15.36 18.29 -3.87
N SER A 16 14.63 19.18 -4.55
CA SER A 16 13.83 18.84 -5.73
C SER A 16 14.71 18.44 -6.92
N ILE A 17 15.82 19.16 -7.13
CA ILE A 17 16.79 18.89 -8.19
C ILE A 17 17.50 17.55 -7.94
N ALA A 18 17.98 17.33 -6.71
CA ALA A 18 18.61 16.08 -6.30
C ALA A 18 17.66 14.88 -6.49
N ARG A 19 16.38 15.03 -6.10
CA ARG A 19 15.37 14.00 -6.29
C ARG A 19 15.10 13.71 -7.76
N ARG A 20 15.09 14.74 -8.62
CA ARG A 20 14.93 14.57 -10.08
C ARG A 20 16.13 13.88 -10.71
N GLN A 21 17.35 14.21 -10.28
CA GLN A 21 18.58 13.54 -10.71
C GLN A 21 18.59 12.06 -10.29
N ALA A 22 18.23 11.78 -9.03
CA ALA A 22 18.07 10.42 -8.51
C ALA A 22 17.05 9.62 -9.33
N THR A 23 15.89 10.20 -9.62
CA THR A 23 14.85 9.53 -10.42
C THR A 23 15.36 9.17 -11.81
N LYS A 24 16.06 10.08 -12.49
CA LYS A 24 16.66 9.82 -13.81
C LYS A 24 17.71 8.72 -13.81
N LEU A 25 18.51 8.61 -12.74
CA LEU A 25 19.48 7.52 -12.60
C LEU A 25 18.77 6.17 -12.43
N LEU A 26 17.66 6.16 -11.68
CA LEU A 26 16.87 4.95 -11.43
C LEU A 26 15.99 4.53 -12.61
N GLU A 27 15.62 5.45 -13.50
CA GLU A 27 14.83 5.15 -14.72
C GLU A 27 15.45 4.04 -15.57
N LYS A 28 16.79 3.98 -15.64
CA LYS A 28 17.52 2.91 -16.36
C LYS A 28 17.30 1.52 -15.75
N HIS A 29 16.94 1.46 -14.48
CA HIS A 29 16.70 0.22 -13.74
C HIS A 29 15.22 -0.15 -13.66
N TYR A 30 14.32 0.71 -14.14
CA TYR A 30 12.89 0.44 -14.13
C TYR A 30 12.54 -0.79 -14.96
N HIS A 31 11.73 -1.64 -14.37
CA HIS A 31 11.16 -2.79 -15.05
C HIS A 31 9.82 -2.40 -15.67
N THR A 32 9.61 -2.78 -16.93
CA THR A 32 8.39 -2.50 -17.71
C THR A 32 7.09 -3.10 -17.13
N LYS A 33 7.21 -3.93 -16.11
CA LYS A 33 6.11 -4.71 -15.52
C LYS A 33 5.75 -4.24 -14.12
N GLY A 34 6.55 -3.36 -13.50
CA GLY A 34 6.19 -2.78 -12.22
C GLY A 34 7.34 -2.46 -11.27
N ASP A 35 6.96 -1.77 -10.19
CA ASP A 35 7.85 -1.33 -9.13
C ASP A 35 8.44 -2.50 -8.34
N HIS A 36 7.65 -3.54 -8.07
CA HIS A 36 8.14 -4.71 -7.32
C HIS A 36 9.31 -5.40 -8.03
N LEU A 37 9.25 -5.52 -9.35
CA LEU A 37 10.33 -6.11 -10.14
C LEU A 37 11.54 -5.17 -10.29
N THR A 38 11.28 -3.87 -10.30
CA THR A 38 12.35 -2.85 -10.20
C THR A 38 13.10 -2.97 -8.89
N LEU A 39 12.39 -3.09 -7.76
CA LEU A 39 12.99 -3.28 -6.44
C LEU A 39 13.76 -4.60 -6.35
N LEU A 40 13.21 -5.69 -6.91
CA LEU A 40 13.90 -6.98 -6.99
C LEU A 40 15.22 -6.86 -7.75
N LYS A 41 15.22 -6.22 -8.93
CA LYS A 41 16.42 -6.01 -9.74
C LYS A 41 17.47 -5.18 -9.00
N LEU A 42 17.06 -4.10 -8.33
CA LEU A 42 17.97 -3.28 -7.53
C LEU A 42 18.56 -4.05 -6.35
N PHE A 43 17.74 -4.84 -5.66
CA PHE A 43 18.18 -5.66 -4.53
C PHE A 43 19.19 -6.74 -4.97
N GLN A 44 18.91 -7.44 -6.06
CA GLN A 44 19.83 -8.44 -6.62
C GLN A 44 21.15 -7.82 -7.07
N ALA A 45 21.11 -6.65 -7.72
CA ALA A 45 22.31 -5.92 -8.12
C ALA A 45 23.15 -5.49 -6.91
N TRP A 46 22.50 -5.01 -5.85
CA TRP A 46 23.18 -4.64 -4.60
C TRP A 46 23.77 -5.85 -3.87
N GLU A 47 23.04 -6.97 -3.81
CA GLU A 47 23.47 -8.20 -3.13
C GLU A 47 24.65 -8.88 -3.82
N ALA A 48 24.77 -8.74 -5.15
CA ALA A 48 25.88 -9.29 -5.93
C ALA A 48 27.22 -8.54 -5.72
N LEU A 49 27.19 -7.35 -5.11
CA LEU A 49 28.39 -6.54 -4.88
C LEU A 49 29.16 -7.00 -3.63
N PRO A 50 30.50 -6.83 -3.62
CA PRO A 50 31.29 -7.01 -2.41
C PRO A 50 30.79 -6.10 -1.27
N PRO A 51 30.78 -6.56 0.00
CA PRO A 51 30.24 -5.78 1.12
C PRO A 51 30.82 -4.38 1.29
N TYR A 52 32.09 -4.17 0.90
CA TYR A 52 32.77 -2.88 1.01
C TYR A 52 32.33 -1.87 -0.09
N GLU A 53 31.74 -2.33 -1.20
CA GLU A 53 31.24 -1.47 -2.29
C GLU A 53 29.74 -1.17 -2.17
N GLN A 54 29.03 -1.90 -1.32
CA GLN A 54 27.57 -1.82 -1.21
C GLN A 54 27.07 -0.45 -0.73
N GLU A 55 27.82 0.23 0.14
CA GLU A 55 27.44 1.56 0.64
C GLU A 55 27.72 2.65 -0.40
N SER A 56 28.89 2.63 -1.04
CA SER A 56 29.24 3.58 -2.11
C SER A 56 28.28 3.45 -3.30
N TRP A 57 27.96 2.22 -3.72
CA TRP A 57 27.01 1.97 -4.79
C TRP A 57 25.62 2.56 -4.51
N CYS A 58 25.15 2.45 -3.27
CA CYS A 58 23.90 3.06 -2.82
C CYS A 58 23.98 4.58 -2.87
N SER A 59 25.07 5.16 -2.37
CA SER A 59 25.29 6.60 -2.33
C SER A 59 25.29 7.22 -3.74
N GLU A 60 26.00 6.61 -4.69
CA GLU A 60 26.06 7.05 -6.10
C GLU A 60 24.70 7.08 -6.79
N ARG A 61 23.76 6.21 -6.36
CA ARG A 61 22.42 6.06 -6.95
C ARG A 61 21.33 6.72 -6.12
N HIS A 62 21.69 7.46 -5.07
CA HIS A 62 20.76 8.08 -4.12
C HIS A 62 19.79 7.07 -3.49
N LEU A 63 20.30 5.87 -3.20
CA LEU A 63 19.58 4.79 -2.55
C LEU A 63 19.93 4.72 -1.06
N HIS A 64 18.96 4.31 -0.24
CA HIS A 64 19.17 4.18 1.20
C HIS A 64 19.83 2.85 1.56
N TYR A 65 21.13 2.84 1.82
CA TYR A 65 21.89 1.64 2.22
C TYR A 65 21.23 0.87 3.38
N ARG A 66 20.74 1.58 4.40
CA ARG A 66 20.03 0.98 5.53
C ARG A 66 18.78 0.19 5.11
N ALA A 67 18.06 0.65 4.08
CA ALA A 67 16.87 -0.06 3.61
C ALA A 67 17.22 -1.42 3.00
N PHE A 68 18.32 -1.52 2.24
CA PHE A 68 18.80 -2.78 1.68
C PHE A 68 19.28 -3.74 2.78
N ARG A 69 20.04 -3.23 3.76
CA ARG A 69 20.45 -4.00 4.95
C ARG A 69 19.25 -4.58 5.71
N THR A 70 18.22 -3.77 5.93
CA THR A 70 16.99 -4.23 6.58
C THR A 70 16.28 -5.27 5.72
N ALA A 71 16.16 -5.06 4.41
CA ALA A 71 15.54 -6.02 3.50
C ALA A 71 16.26 -7.37 3.49
N ALA A 72 17.60 -7.36 3.50
CA ALA A 72 18.42 -8.58 3.58
C ALA A 72 18.20 -9.34 4.91
N SER A 73 18.15 -8.61 6.03
CA SER A 73 17.86 -9.19 7.35
C SER A 73 16.46 -9.82 7.40
N VAL A 74 15.44 -9.10 6.92
CA VAL A 74 14.06 -9.62 6.86
C VAL A 74 13.97 -10.84 5.95
N ARG A 75 14.64 -10.84 4.79
CA ARG A 75 14.69 -12.00 3.89
C ARG A 75 15.32 -13.22 4.59
N SER A 76 16.42 -13.04 5.33
CA SER A 76 17.05 -14.13 6.09
C SER A 76 16.08 -14.71 7.11
N GLN A 77 15.41 -13.85 7.89
CA GLN A 77 14.43 -14.29 8.90
C GLN A 77 13.26 -15.06 8.27
N LEU A 78 12.74 -14.59 7.13
CA LEU A 78 11.69 -15.29 6.40
C LEU A 78 12.17 -16.64 5.87
N GLN A 79 13.42 -16.74 5.41
CA GLN A 79 14.02 -18.00 4.98
C GLN A 79 14.13 -18.98 6.15
N ASP A 80 14.59 -18.54 7.31
CA ASP A 80 14.69 -19.37 8.51
C ASP A 80 13.31 -19.92 8.94
N ILE A 81 12.27 -19.08 8.89
CA ILE A 81 10.89 -19.49 9.16
C ILE A 81 10.41 -20.51 8.11
N LEU A 82 10.69 -20.28 6.83
CA LEU A 82 10.33 -21.21 5.76
C LEU A 82 11.04 -22.55 5.92
N ASP A 83 12.31 -22.57 6.29
CA ASP A 83 13.06 -23.81 6.54
C ASP A 83 12.49 -24.54 7.77
N GLN A 84 12.06 -23.81 8.80
CA GLN A 84 11.37 -24.39 9.95
C GLN A 84 10.02 -25.00 9.56
N VAL A 85 9.19 -24.30 8.79
CA VAL A 85 7.87 -24.77 8.32
C VAL A 85 8.02 -25.90 7.29
N GLY A 86 9.05 -25.83 6.45
CA GLY A 86 9.37 -26.82 5.42
C GLY A 86 9.73 -28.20 5.98
N ARG A 87 10.12 -28.28 7.26
CA ARG A 87 10.23 -29.55 7.99
C ARG A 87 8.88 -30.23 8.24
N HIS A 88 7.79 -29.48 8.19
CA HIS A 88 6.43 -29.96 8.46
C HIS A 88 5.54 -29.98 7.21
N ILE A 89 5.90 -29.24 6.15
CA ILE A 89 5.12 -29.12 4.91
C ILE A 89 6.06 -29.19 3.71
N THR A 90 5.71 -29.96 2.69
CA THR A 90 6.51 -30.03 1.45
C THR A 90 6.46 -28.70 0.70
N LEU A 91 7.55 -27.93 0.77
CA LEU A 91 7.72 -26.73 -0.04
C LEU A 91 8.05 -27.13 -1.48
N VAL A 92 7.14 -26.84 -2.41
CA VAL A 92 7.40 -26.99 -3.85
C VAL A 92 8.34 -25.85 -4.27
N LYS A 93 9.64 -26.13 -4.37
CA LYS A 93 10.59 -25.20 -4.99
C LYS A 93 10.26 -25.13 -6.48
N SER A 94 9.98 -23.92 -6.98
CA SER A 94 9.83 -23.70 -8.42
C SER A 94 11.15 -24.06 -9.11
N GLN A 95 11.10 -24.92 -10.14
CA GLN A 95 12.29 -25.32 -10.90
C GLN A 95 12.91 -24.12 -11.64
N GLU A 96 12.10 -23.13 -12.01
CA GLU A 96 12.56 -21.82 -12.48
C GLU A 96 11.73 -20.69 -11.85
N PRO A 97 12.36 -19.72 -11.14
CA PRO A 97 11.68 -18.54 -10.65
C PRO A 97 11.52 -17.54 -11.79
N THR A 98 10.53 -17.75 -12.66
CA THR A 98 10.22 -16.75 -13.69
C THR A 98 9.64 -15.48 -13.04
N LEU A 99 9.84 -14.33 -13.69
CA LEU A 99 9.25 -13.06 -13.21
C LEU A 99 7.73 -13.14 -13.07
N ASP A 100 7.07 -13.96 -13.89
CA ASP A 100 5.64 -14.21 -13.78
C ASP A 100 5.26 -15.00 -12.52
N ARG A 101 6.10 -15.93 -12.04
CA ARG A 101 5.87 -16.60 -10.75
C ARG A 101 5.95 -15.61 -9.60
N VAL A 102 6.88 -14.67 -9.65
CA VAL A 102 6.96 -13.57 -8.66
C VAL A 102 5.69 -12.73 -8.71
N ARG A 103 5.22 -12.35 -9.90
CA ARG A 103 3.98 -11.59 -10.07
C ARG A 103 2.75 -12.35 -9.56
N GLN A 104 2.68 -13.66 -9.81
CA GLN A 104 1.61 -14.53 -9.30
C GLN A 104 1.64 -14.64 -7.78
N ALA A 105 2.82 -14.77 -7.17
CA ALA A 105 2.97 -14.80 -5.71
C ALA A 105 2.53 -13.49 -5.06
N VAL A 106 2.94 -12.34 -5.63
CA VAL A 106 2.44 -11.03 -5.19
C VAL A 106 0.93 -10.95 -5.38
N SER A 107 0.40 -11.47 -6.49
CA SER A 107 -1.04 -11.51 -6.74
C SER A 107 -1.81 -12.32 -5.73
N ALA A 108 -1.25 -13.44 -5.26
CA ALA A 108 -1.85 -14.27 -4.22
C ALA A 108 -1.94 -13.55 -2.87
N GLY A 109 -0.93 -12.74 -2.52
CA GLY A 109 -0.92 -11.98 -1.27
C GLY A 109 -1.75 -10.69 -1.31
N TYR A 110 -1.78 -10.02 -2.47
CA TYR A 110 -2.37 -8.69 -2.66
C TYR A 110 -3.61 -8.70 -3.56
N PHE A 111 -4.31 -9.83 -3.70
CA PHE A 111 -5.47 -9.96 -4.59
C PHE A 111 -6.60 -8.95 -4.32
N MET A 112 -6.74 -8.49 -3.07
CA MET A 112 -7.71 -7.45 -2.68
C MET A 112 -7.30 -6.04 -3.11
N HIS A 113 -6.03 -5.84 -3.49
CA HIS A 113 -5.48 -4.56 -3.93
C HIS A 113 -5.36 -4.52 -5.46
N GLY A 114 -6.27 -5.19 -6.16
CA GLY A 114 -6.36 -5.13 -7.61
C GLY A 114 -6.96 -3.81 -8.09
N ALA A 115 -6.54 -3.36 -9.27
CA ALA A 115 -7.12 -2.20 -9.95
C ALA A 115 -7.19 -2.45 -11.46
N ARG A 116 -8.23 -1.90 -12.10
CA ARG A 116 -8.46 -1.99 -13.54
C ARG A 116 -8.44 -0.61 -14.17
N LYS A 117 -7.74 -0.47 -15.29
CA LYS A 117 -7.66 0.76 -16.05
C LYS A 117 -9.02 1.14 -16.68
N CYS A 118 -9.36 2.42 -16.64
CA CYS A 118 -10.51 2.97 -17.34
C CYS A 118 -10.21 3.23 -18.83
N LEU A 119 -11.24 3.21 -19.70
CA LEU A 119 -11.04 3.27 -21.16
C LEU A 119 -10.33 4.53 -21.68
N MET A 120 -10.61 5.71 -21.10
CA MET A 120 -10.18 6.99 -21.69
C MET A 120 -9.08 7.75 -20.94
N HIS A 121 -8.69 7.31 -19.73
CA HIS A 121 -7.70 8.03 -18.92
C HIS A 121 -6.74 7.08 -18.21
N ASN A 122 -5.58 7.59 -17.78
CA ASN A 122 -4.67 6.95 -16.82
C ASN A 122 -5.27 7.00 -15.39
N VAL A 123 -6.52 6.54 -15.31
CA VAL A 123 -7.35 6.43 -14.12
C VAL A 123 -7.69 4.96 -13.98
N TYR A 124 -7.67 4.49 -12.75
CA TYR A 124 -7.95 3.11 -12.41
C TYR A 124 -9.13 3.07 -11.44
N ARG A 125 -9.92 2.01 -11.56
CA ARG A 125 -10.93 1.63 -10.56
C ARG A 125 -10.35 0.54 -9.68
N CYS A 126 -10.40 0.72 -8.36
CA CYS A 126 -10.02 -0.35 -7.44
C CYS A 126 -11.04 -1.49 -7.52
N LEU A 127 -10.53 -2.73 -7.63
CA LEU A 127 -11.30 -3.96 -7.64
C LEU A 127 -11.64 -4.37 -6.20
N ARG A 128 -12.51 -3.60 -5.53
CA ARG A 128 -13.01 -3.95 -4.19
C ARG A 128 -14.28 -4.79 -4.29
N GLU A 129 -14.35 -5.84 -3.49
CA GLU A 129 -15.53 -6.68 -3.40
C GLU A 129 -16.70 -5.92 -2.75
N GLY A 130 -17.93 -6.18 -3.21
CA GLY A 130 -19.14 -5.54 -2.68
C GLY A 130 -19.39 -4.09 -3.13
N ILE A 131 -18.48 -3.49 -3.90
CA ILE A 131 -18.66 -2.17 -4.48
C ILE A 131 -18.97 -2.33 -5.97
N ALA A 132 -20.13 -1.83 -6.40
CA ALA A 132 -20.50 -1.81 -7.80
C ALA A 132 -19.52 -0.93 -8.61
N GLU A 133 -19.29 -1.28 -9.88
CA GLU A 133 -18.24 -0.66 -10.71
C GLU A 133 -18.40 0.87 -10.87
N ASP A 134 -19.64 1.35 -10.79
CA ASP A 134 -20.02 2.76 -10.84
C ASP A 134 -19.63 3.55 -9.57
N LYS A 135 -19.56 2.86 -8.42
CA LYS A 135 -19.17 3.44 -7.11
C LYS A 135 -17.72 3.18 -6.74
N ALA A 136 -16.97 2.46 -7.57
CA ALA A 136 -15.57 2.16 -7.32
C ALA A 136 -14.74 3.45 -7.29
N GLU A 137 -13.89 3.57 -6.26
CA GLU A 137 -13.00 4.71 -6.11
C GLU A 137 -12.04 4.84 -7.30
N LEU A 138 -11.96 6.05 -7.86
CA LEU A 138 -11.06 6.38 -8.95
C LEU A 138 -9.70 6.82 -8.41
N VAL A 139 -8.66 6.14 -8.86
CA VAL A 139 -7.28 6.33 -8.39
C VAL A 139 -6.31 6.46 -9.56
N HIS A 140 -5.15 7.05 -9.29
CA HIS A 140 -4.09 7.25 -10.28
C HIS A 140 -2.82 6.50 -9.88
N ILE A 141 -1.96 6.19 -10.84
CA ILE A 141 -0.59 5.75 -10.53
C ILE A 141 0.18 6.95 -9.93
N HIS A 142 0.86 6.73 -8.81
CA HIS A 142 1.65 7.78 -8.18
C HIS A 142 2.82 8.19 -9.09
N PRO A 143 3.17 9.49 -9.22
CA PRO A 143 4.22 9.96 -10.13
C PRO A 143 5.62 9.39 -9.86
N SER A 144 5.87 8.87 -8.65
CA SER A 144 7.15 8.21 -8.32
C SER A 144 7.22 6.75 -8.75
N SER A 145 6.14 6.17 -9.25
CA SER A 145 6.14 4.80 -9.75
C SER A 145 6.87 4.72 -11.08
N SER A 146 7.61 3.65 -11.30
CA SER A 146 8.20 3.31 -12.60
C SER A 146 7.16 3.21 -13.70
N MET A 147 5.90 2.89 -13.34
CA MET A 147 4.79 2.73 -14.27
C MET A 147 4.12 4.04 -14.68
N ALA A 148 4.49 5.18 -14.07
CA ALA A 148 3.82 6.47 -14.34
C ALA A 148 4.04 6.97 -15.79
N ASN A 149 5.22 6.68 -16.35
CA ASN A 149 5.62 7.12 -17.70
C ASN A 149 5.65 5.97 -18.73
N MET A 150 5.17 4.79 -18.36
CA MET A 150 5.17 3.60 -19.22
C MET A 150 3.78 3.31 -19.76
N SER A 151 3.68 2.31 -20.65
CA SER A 151 2.38 1.84 -21.12
C SER A 151 1.52 1.42 -19.92
N PRO A 152 0.36 2.06 -19.70
CA PRO A 152 -0.47 1.80 -18.54
C PRO A 152 -1.08 0.38 -18.63
N PRO A 153 -0.84 -0.48 -17.62
CA PRO A 153 -1.36 -1.84 -17.64
C PRO A 153 -2.89 -1.86 -17.55
N GLU A 154 -3.54 -2.84 -18.17
CA GLU A 154 -4.99 -2.99 -18.06
C GLU A 154 -5.41 -3.39 -16.64
N PHE A 155 -4.67 -4.33 -16.05
CA PHE A 155 -4.85 -4.81 -14.68
C PHE A 155 -3.54 -4.67 -13.91
N CYS A 156 -3.63 -4.16 -12.69
CA CYS A 156 -2.49 -4.01 -11.82
C CYS A 156 -2.85 -4.28 -10.36
N ILE A 157 -1.81 -4.48 -9.55
CA ILE A 157 -1.87 -4.50 -8.09
C ILE A 157 -1.13 -3.30 -7.56
N TYR A 158 -1.63 -2.73 -6.48
CA TYR A 158 -0.94 -1.71 -5.70
C TYR A 158 -0.59 -2.23 -4.30
N HIS A 159 0.56 -1.81 -3.76
CA HIS A 159 0.91 -2.14 -2.38
C HIS A 159 0.19 -1.20 -1.41
N GLU A 160 0.17 0.09 -1.75
CA GLU A 160 -0.35 1.16 -0.91
C GLU A 160 -1.27 2.08 -1.70
N LEU A 161 -2.31 2.57 -1.03
CA LEU A 161 -3.18 3.63 -1.52
C LEU A 161 -2.97 4.87 -0.65
N VAL A 162 -2.55 5.97 -1.26
CA VAL A 162 -2.26 7.24 -0.58
C VAL A 162 -3.26 8.30 -1.04
N HIS A 163 -4.00 8.87 -0.08
CA HIS A 163 -4.92 9.98 -0.33
C HIS A 163 -4.24 11.31 -0.09
N SER A 164 -4.36 12.19 -1.08
CA SER A 164 -3.94 13.59 -0.98
C SER A 164 -5.04 14.47 -1.56
N SER A 165 -4.77 15.22 -2.65
CA SER A 165 -5.80 15.87 -3.46
C SER A 165 -6.65 14.87 -4.26
N ARG A 166 -6.05 13.72 -4.60
CA ARG A 166 -6.69 12.57 -5.24
C ARG A 166 -6.04 11.28 -4.72
N GLY A 167 -6.69 10.14 -4.94
CA GLY A 167 -6.14 8.83 -4.59
C GLY A 167 -5.00 8.42 -5.52
N PHE A 168 -3.88 8.00 -4.93
CA PHE A 168 -2.70 7.53 -5.67
C PHE A 168 -2.27 6.13 -5.22
N MET A 169 -2.07 5.25 -6.18
CA MET A 169 -1.51 3.92 -6.00
C MET A 169 0.03 3.98 -6.00
N ARG A 170 0.65 3.35 -5.00
CA ARG A 170 2.11 3.19 -4.91
C ARG A 170 2.53 1.73 -5.01
N TYR A 171 3.74 1.54 -5.53
CA TYR A 171 4.34 0.23 -5.79
C TYR A 171 3.43 -0.62 -6.69
N VAL A 172 3.28 -0.18 -7.93
CA VAL A 172 2.35 -0.78 -8.89
C VAL A 172 3.00 -1.96 -9.61
N LEU A 173 2.26 -3.05 -9.78
CA LEU A 173 2.69 -4.25 -10.52
C LEU A 173 1.64 -4.62 -11.56
N GLU A 174 2.01 -4.75 -12.82
CA GLU A 174 1.14 -5.29 -13.86
C GLU A 174 0.83 -6.76 -13.55
N VAL A 175 -0.44 -7.17 -13.66
CA VAL A 175 -0.87 -8.56 -13.44
C VAL A 175 -1.93 -8.97 -14.47
N ASN A 176 -2.14 -10.28 -14.61
CA ASN A 176 -3.26 -10.79 -15.39
C ASN A 176 -4.53 -10.88 -14.54
N GLU A 177 -5.68 -10.57 -15.14
CA GLU A 177 -6.98 -10.63 -14.48
C GLU A 177 -7.27 -12.03 -13.90
N ASN A 178 -6.90 -13.07 -14.64
CA ASN A 178 -7.12 -14.47 -14.23
C ASN A 178 -6.44 -14.79 -12.89
N TRP A 179 -5.26 -14.21 -12.63
CA TRP A 179 -4.56 -14.43 -11.36
C TRP A 179 -5.31 -13.79 -10.19
N LEU A 180 -5.87 -12.60 -10.40
CA LEU A 180 -6.70 -11.94 -9.37
C LEU A 180 -7.99 -12.70 -9.10
N LYS A 181 -8.64 -13.20 -10.15
CA LYS A 181 -9.89 -13.98 -10.06
C LYS A 181 -9.70 -15.31 -9.31
N GLN A 182 -8.55 -15.96 -9.47
CA GLN A 182 -8.26 -17.24 -8.79
C GLN A 182 -8.25 -17.14 -7.27
N TYR A 183 -7.83 -16.00 -6.72
CA TYR A 183 -7.73 -15.80 -5.27
C TYR A 183 -8.93 -15.07 -4.66
N LYS A 184 -9.91 -14.65 -5.49
CA LYS A 184 -11.16 -14.12 -4.96
C LYS A 184 -11.88 -15.22 -4.17
N PRO A 185 -12.26 -14.97 -2.91
CA PRO A 185 -12.92 -15.98 -2.10
C PRO A 185 -14.25 -16.35 -2.76
N ALA A 186 -14.55 -17.65 -2.85
CA ALA A 186 -15.79 -18.13 -3.47
C ALA A 186 -17.05 -17.69 -2.69
N LYS A 187 -16.88 -17.25 -1.44
CA LYS A 187 -17.91 -16.72 -0.55
C LYS A 187 -17.34 -15.56 0.25
N HIS A 188 -18.14 -14.54 0.50
CA HIS A 188 -17.78 -13.50 1.47
C HIS A 188 -17.56 -14.13 2.84
N LEU A 189 -16.34 -13.99 3.37
CA LEU A 189 -15.99 -14.42 4.72
C LEU A 189 -16.69 -13.52 5.73
N LYS A 190 -17.44 -14.12 6.65
CA LYS A 190 -18.03 -13.37 7.76
C LYS A 190 -16.93 -12.94 8.72
N PRO A 191 -17.01 -11.75 9.34
CA PRO A 191 -16.07 -11.33 10.38
C PRO A 191 -15.79 -12.41 11.45
N SER A 192 -16.80 -13.18 11.87
CA SER A 192 -16.68 -14.29 12.80
C SER A 192 -15.82 -15.46 12.29
N GLU A 193 -15.84 -15.72 10.98
CA GLU A 193 -14.98 -16.70 10.33
C GLU A 193 -13.53 -16.21 10.28
N CYS A 194 -13.31 -14.90 10.07
CA CYS A 194 -11.97 -14.30 10.13
C CYS A 194 -11.32 -14.46 11.51
N TYR A 195 -12.10 -14.35 12.60
CA TYR A 195 -11.58 -14.61 13.95
C TYR A 195 -11.13 -16.07 14.14
N LYS A 196 -11.90 -17.03 13.62
CA LYS A 196 -11.54 -18.46 13.66
C LYS A 196 -10.23 -18.75 12.93
N LEU A 197 -9.96 -18.07 11.81
CA LEU A 197 -8.69 -18.21 11.08
C LEU A 197 -7.47 -17.78 11.92
N THR A 198 -7.66 -16.90 12.90
CA THR A 198 -6.60 -16.46 13.82
C THR A 198 -6.55 -17.28 15.12
N ASN A 199 -7.28 -18.39 15.20
CA ASN A 199 -7.51 -19.16 16.44
C ASN A 199 -8.04 -18.29 17.59
N ARG A 200 -8.90 -17.32 17.27
CA ARG A 200 -9.56 -16.44 18.25
C ARG A 200 -11.07 -16.60 18.18
N ASN A 201 -11.73 -16.41 19.33
CA ASN A 201 -13.18 -16.31 19.36
C ASN A 201 -13.61 -14.90 18.96
N ALA A 202 -14.67 -14.80 18.17
CA ALA A 202 -15.23 -13.51 17.78
C ALA A 202 -15.88 -12.82 18.99
N PRO A 203 -15.69 -11.51 19.19
CA PRO A 203 -16.34 -10.78 20.26
C PRO A 203 -17.86 -10.72 20.06
N ALA A 204 -18.63 -10.71 21.15
CA ALA A 204 -20.10 -10.76 21.11
C ALA A 204 -20.72 -9.66 20.23
N ALA A 205 -20.17 -8.45 20.25
CA ALA A 205 -20.61 -7.33 19.41
C ALA A 205 -20.56 -7.63 17.91
N VAL A 206 -19.58 -8.43 17.45
CA VAL A 206 -19.45 -8.84 16.04
C VAL A 206 -20.46 -9.92 15.69
N LEU A 207 -20.75 -10.83 16.61
CA LEU A 207 -21.78 -11.86 16.42
C LEU A 207 -23.18 -11.25 16.38
N GLU A 208 -23.44 -10.22 17.19
CA GLU A 208 -24.71 -9.49 17.20
C GLU A 208 -24.93 -8.68 15.92
N THR A 209 -23.90 -8.04 15.37
CA THR A 209 -24.01 -7.32 14.08
C THR A 209 -24.22 -8.27 12.91
N GLU A 210 -23.58 -9.44 12.90
CA GLU A 210 -23.81 -10.48 11.90
C GLU A 210 -25.21 -11.11 12.00
N ALA A 211 -25.72 -11.32 13.22
CA ALA A 211 -27.07 -11.81 13.45
C ALA A 211 -28.14 -10.80 13.01
N LYS A 212 -27.84 -9.49 13.09
CA LYS A 212 -28.71 -8.42 12.59
C LYS A 212 -28.72 -8.34 11.06
N SER A 213 -27.58 -8.54 10.39
CA SER A 213 -27.50 -8.47 8.92
C SER A 213 -28.05 -9.71 8.19
N SER A 214 -28.40 -10.79 8.91
CA SER A 214 -28.85 -12.06 8.34
C SER A 214 -30.38 -12.28 8.41
N LYS A 215 -31.14 -11.30 8.92
CA LYS A 215 -32.60 -11.32 8.80
C LYS A 215 -33.02 -10.74 7.45
N PRO A 216 -33.92 -11.39 6.69
CA PRO A 216 -34.42 -10.83 5.43
C PRO A 216 -35.31 -9.63 5.75
N GLU A 217 -34.86 -8.42 5.37
CA GLU A 217 -35.73 -7.24 5.33
C GLU A 217 -36.47 -7.24 3.99
N ASP A 218 -37.80 -7.25 4.09
CA ASP A 218 -38.74 -7.08 2.99
C ASP A 218 -38.48 -5.76 2.25
N SER A 219 -38.77 -5.77 0.95
CA SER A 219 -38.54 -4.65 0.04
C SER A 219 -39.23 -3.35 0.49
N SER A 220 -38.43 -2.37 0.93
CA SER A 220 -38.73 -0.95 0.70
C SER A 220 -37.42 -0.16 0.75
N GLU A 221 -37.27 0.75 -0.20
CA GLU A 221 -36.15 1.67 -0.41
C GLU A 221 -35.48 2.13 0.89
N ASN A 222 -34.28 1.62 1.17
CA ASN A 222 -33.40 2.23 2.16
C ASN A 222 -32.08 2.58 1.47
N THR A 223 -32.05 3.80 0.94
CA THR A 223 -30.80 4.47 0.57
C THR A 223 -29.96 4.53 1.84
N PRO A 224 -28.69 4.03 1.86
CA PRO A 224 -27.84 4.25 3.02
C PRO A 224 -27.58 5.76 3.11
N GLN A 225 -28.30 6.43 4.00
CA GLN A 225 -27.97 7.79 4.41
C GLN A 225 -26.58 7.71 5.04
N PHE A 226 -25.60 8.31 4.36
CA PHE A 226 -24.42 8.80 5.04
C PHE A 226 -24.92 9.62 6.23
N VAL A 227 -24.68 9.14 7.45
CA VAL A 227 -24.71 10.02 8.62
C VAL A 227 -23.57 11.00 8.37
N LYS A 228 -23.92 12.14 7.78
CA LYS A 228 -23.07 13.31 7.75
C LYS A 228 -22.86 13.64 9.23
N LEU A 229 -21.70 13.27 9.76
CA LEU A 229 -21.25 13.75 11.06
C LEU A 229 -21.15 15.26 10.90
N GLU A 230 -22.23 15.96 11.26
CA GLU A 230 -22.23 17.40 11.40
C GLU A 230 -21.04 17.74 12.32
N PRO A 231 -20.13 18.62 11.89
CA PRO A 231 -19.00 18.99 12.73
C PRO A 231 -19.58 19.49 14.06
N THR A 232 -19.24 18.81 15.15
CA THR A 232 -19.67 19.22 16.49
C THR A 232 -19.29 20.69 16.65
N LYS A 233 -20.29 21.57 16.68
CA LYS A 233 -20.07 23.01 16.83
C LYS A 233 -19.35 23.20 18.16
N VAL A 234 -18.05 23.47 18.10
CA VAL A 234 -17.25 23.79 19.28
C VAL A 234 -17.77 25.13 19.78
N THR A 235 -18.51 25.12 20.88
CA THR A 235 -19.04 26.35 21.48
C THR A 235 -17.87 27.14 22.08
N ASN A 236 -17.96 28.48 22.05
CA ASN A 236 -16.92 29.35 22.62
C ASN A 236 -16.64 29.02 24.10
N ASP A 237 -17.65 28.54 24.83
CA ASP A 237 -17.52 28.08 26.22
C ASP A 237 -16.65 26.83 26.36
N ALA A 238 -16.75 25.88 25.42
CA ALA A 238 -15.90 24.69 25.41
C ALA A 238 -14.42 25.06 25.18
N VAL A 239 -14.16 26.05 24.32
CA VAL A 239 -12.81 26.58 24.08
C VAL A 239 -12.28 27.32 25.31
N ALA A 240 -13.11 28.12 25.97
CA ALA A 240 -12.74 28.84 27.19
C ALA A 240 -12.42 27.87 28.35
N ALA A 241 -13.23 26.83 28.54
CA ALA A 241 -13.01 25.80 29.55
C ALA A 241 -11.72 25.00 29.30
N ALA A 242 -11.42 24.69 28.04
CA ALA A 242 -10.16 24.02 27.66
C ALA A 242 -8.93 24.90 27.93
N ARG A 243 -9.02 26.21 27.63
CA ARG A 243 -7.96 27.18 27.91
C ARG A 243 -7.72 27.36 29.42
N ALA A 244 -8.77 27.42 30.22
CA ALA A 244 -8.66 27.50 31.68
C ALA A 244 -7.95 26.27 32.27
N ARG A 245 -8.30 25.06 31.81
CA ARG A 245 -7.63 23.81 32.23
C ARG A 245 -6.15 23.77 31.84
N TYR A 246 -5.82 24.31 30.67
CA TYR A 246 -4.44 24.40 30.21
C TYR A 246 -3.62 25.38 31.06
N LEU A 247 -4.16 26.56 31.35
CA LEU A 247 -3.50 27.57 32.20
C LEU A 247 -3.30 27.06 33.64
N ALA A 248 -4.30 26.36 34.20
CA ALA A 248 -4.19 25.74 35.52
C ALA A 248 -3.11 24.64 35.59
N ARG A 249 -2.88 23.91 34.48
CA ARG A 249 -1.76 22.95 34.38
C ARG A 249 -0.40 23.64 34.26
N LYS A 250 -0.34 24.79 33.59
CA LYS A 250 0.89 25.56 33.41
C LYS A 250 1.35 26.26 34.68
N GLN A 251 0.43 26.66 35.57
CA GLN A 251 0.75 27.27 36.86
C GLN A 251 1.22 26.27 37.94
N LYS A 252 1.05 24.96 37.70
CA LYS A 252 1.54 23.88 38.58
C LYS A 252 2.90 23.31 38.17
N LYS A 253 3.54 23.89 37.16
CA LYS A 253 4.93 23.61 36.74
C LYS A 253 5.76 24.86 36.96
#